data_AF-A0A5E4K2T0-F1
#
_entry.id   AF-A0A5E4K2T0-F1
#
_cell.length_a   1.000
_cell.length_b   1.000
_cell.length_c   1.000
_cell.angle_alpha   90.00
_cell.angle_beta   90.00
_cell.angle_gamma   90.00
#
_symmetry.space_group_name_H-M   'P 1'
#
loop_
_entity.id
_entity.type
_entity.pdbx_description
1 polymer ?
#
loop_
_entity_poly.entity_id
_entity_poly.type
_entity_poly.pdbx_seq_one_letter_code
_entity_poly.pdbx_strand_id
1 'polypeptide(L)' 'MAKILEATNRIFKNVFVCKSCQTKNRADPQKILKGKVKCRKCKKKAFRPLRKK' A
#
# COMPACT_ATOMS: atom_id res chain seq x y z
N MET A 1 -15.15 -12.37 -18.85
CA MET A 1 -15.23 -11.51 -17.65
C MET A 1 -14.52 -10.19 -17.96
N ALA A 2 -15.28 -9.11 -18.19
CA ALA A 2 -14.68 -7.80 -18.43
C ALA A 2 -13.74 -7.47 -17.26
N LYS A 3 -12.47 -7.17 -17.54
CA LYS A 3 -11.51 -6.75 -16.53
C LYS A 3 -11.99 -5.41 -15.98
N ILE A 4 -12.73 -5.44 -14.87
CA ILE A 4 -13.23 -4.23 -14.22
C ILE A 4 -12.01 -3.49 -13.66
N LEU A 5 -11.55 -2.48 -14.40
CA LEU A 5 -10.41 -1.62 -14.02
C LEU A 5 -10.69 -0.93 -12.68
N GLU A 6 -11.95 -0.58 -12.42
CA GLU A 6 -12.39 0.05 -11.18
C GLU A 6 -12.18 -0.81 -9.94
N ALA A 7 -12.54 -2.10 -10.00
CA ALA A 7 -12.33 -3.04 -8.91
C ALA A 7 -10.82 -3.22 -8.62
N THR A 8 -10.01 -3.23 -9.67
CA THR A 8 -8.54 -3.32 -9.54
C THR A 8 -7.97 -2.08 -8.87
N ASN A 9 -8.44 -0.88 -9.25
CA ASN A 9 -8.03 0.37 -8.63
C ASN A 9 -8.41 0.43 -7.15
N ARG A 10 -9.60 -0.04 -6.75
CA ARG A 10 -10.02 -0.06 -5.33
C ARG A 10 -9.11 -0.92 -4.44
N ILE A 11 -8.60 -2.02 -4.98
CA ILE A 11 -7.84 -3.02 -4.23
C ILE A 11 -6.34 -2.68 -4.18
N PHE A 12 -5.78 -2.19 -5.29
CA PHE A 12 -4.31 -2.08 -5.44
C PHE A 12 -3.81 -0.63 -5.50
N LYS A 13 -4.60 0.34 -5.96
CA LYS A 13 -4.12 1.72 -6.12
C LYS A 13 -3.80 2.32 -4.75
N ASN A 14 -2.56 2.77 -4.59
CA ASN A 14 -2.05 3.41 -3.36
C ASN A 14 -2.13 2.54 -2.10
N VAL A 15 -2.32 1.22 -2.24
CA VAL A 15 -2.35 0.29 -1.10
C VAL A 15 -0.96 -0.30 -0.88
N PHE A 16 -0.41 -0.04 0.30
CA PHE A 16 0.89 -0.54 0.73
C PHE A 16 0.74 -1.43 1.96
N VAL A 17 1.52 -2.50 2.02
CA VAL A 17 1.55 -3.43 3.15
C VAL A 17 2.81 -3.18 3.95
N CYS A 18 2.71 -3.06 5.28
CA CYS A 18 3.91 -2.96 6.12
C CYS A 18 4.68 -4.29 6.12
N LYS A 19 6.02 -4.25 5.98
CA LYS A 19 6.85 -5.47 6.02
C LYS A 19 6.87 -6.15 7.40
N SER A 20 6.74 -5.38 8.49
CA SER A 20 6.82 -5.96 9.85
C SER A 20 5.49 -6.47 10.39
N CYS A 21 4.41 -5.69 10.25
CA CYS A 21 3.11 -6.02 10.85
C CYS A 21 2.03 -6.38 9.82
N GLN A 22 2.38 -6.39 8.53
CA GLN A 22 1.49 -6.75 7.43
C GLN A 22 0.20 -5.92 7.32
N THR A 23 0.11 -4.83 8.07
CA THR A 23 -1.02 -3.90 8.01
C THR A 23 -1.03 -3.18 6.67
N LYS A 24 -2.23 -3.09 6.07
CA LYS A 24 -2.49 -2.33 4.86
C LYS A 24 -2.64 -0.85 5.20
N ASN A 25 -1.96 0.01 4.45
CA ASN A 25 -2.02 1.45 4.55
C ASN A 25 -2.28 2.02 3.16
N ARG A 26 -3.24 2.94 3.06
CA ARG A 26 -3.43 3.75 1.85
C ARG A 26 -2.59 5.01 1.97
N ALA A 27 -1.63 5.17 1.08
CA ALA A 27 -0.73 6.30 1.10
C ALA A 27 -0.24 6.64 -0.30
N ASP A 28 0.17 7.89 -0.49
CA ASP A 28 0.81 8.32 -1.73
C ASP A 28 2.19 7.64 -1.89
N PRO A 29 2.50 7.06 -3.07
CA PRO A 29 3.77 6.39 -3.32
C PRO A 29 5.00 7.29 -3.10
N GLN A 30 4.92 8.58 -3.46
CA GLN A 30 6.02 9.51 -3.26
C GLN A 30 6.27 9.76 -1.78
N LYS A 31 5.21 9.82 -0.95
CA LYS A 31 5.37 9.95 0.51
C LYS A 31 5.98 8.70 1.15
N ILE A 32 5.67 7.50 0.62
CA ILE A 32 6.29 6.23 1.05
C ILE A 32 7.77 6.20 0.68
N LEU A 33 8.11 6.53 -0.57
CA LEU A 33 9.50 6.59 -1.06
C LEU A 33 10.32 7.63 -0.30
N LYS A 34 9.74 8.79 0.02
CA LYS A 34 10.37 9.83 0.85
C LYS A 34 10.40 9.49 2.35
N GLY A 35 9.89 8.32 2.77
CA GLY A 35 9.87 7.91 4.19
C GLY A 35 9.03 8.80 5.11
N LYS A 36 8.06 9.54 4.56
CA LYS A 36 7.18 10.46 5.30
C LYS A 36 5.96 9.76 5.90
N VAL A 37 5.69 8.53 5.50
CA VAL A 37 4.60 7.71 6.02
C VAL A 37 5.14 6.75 7.06
N LYS A 38 4.48 6.68 8.22
CA LYS A 38 4.75 5.68 9.26
C LYS A 38 3.62 4.66 9.31
N CYS A 39 3.94 3.42 9.66
CA CYS A 39 2.92 2.41 9.88
C CYS A 39 2.09 2.77 11.11
N ARG A 40 0.76 2.66 11.02
CA ARG A 40 -0.17 3.01 12.10
C ARG A 40 0.00 2.11 13.35
N LYS A 41 0.40 0.84 13.16
CA LYS A 41 0.64 -0.10 14.27
C LYS A 41 2.08 -0.05 14.79
N CYS A 42 3.04 -0.40 13.93
CA CYS A 42 4.43 -0.59 14.38
C CYS A 42 5.33 0.66 14.25
N LYS A 43 4.80 1.79 13.75
CA LYS A 43 5.52 3.06 13.52
C LYS A 43 6.73 3.00 12.57
N LYS A 44 7.12 1.81 12.09
CA LYS A 44 8.17 1.59 11.10
C LYS A 44 7.77 2.16 9.73
N LYS A 45 8.77 2.49 8.91
CA LYS A 45 8.63 3.06 7.56
C LYS A 45 8.79 2.02 6.44
N ALA A 46 8.91 0.75 6.80
CA ALA A 46 9.13 -0.34 5.86
C ALA A 46 7.80 -0.81 5.25
N PHE A 47 7.52 -0.38 4.02
CA PHE A 47 6.33 -0.76 3.25
C PHE A 47 6.70 -1.54 1.98
N ARG A 48 5.77 -2.37 1.50
CA ARG A 48 5.81 -3.04 0.20
C ARG A 48 4.54 -2.72 -0.59
N PRO A 49 4.61 -2.49 -1.91
CA PRO A 49 3.42 -2.32 -2.73
C PRO A 49 2.63 -3.63 -2.80
N LEU A 50 1.30 -3.55 -2.78
CA LEU A 50 0.45 -4.71 -3.05
C LEU A 50 0.34 -4.89 -4.57
N ARG A 51 0.93 -5.95 -5.11
CA ARG A 51 0.81 -6.29 -6.55
C ARG A 51 -0.26 -7.36 -6.76
N LYS A 52 -1.01 -7.22 -7.85
CA LYS A 52 -1.91 -8.28 -8.35
C LYS A 52 -1.02 -9.39 -8.92
N LYS A 53 -1.27 -10.64 -8.52
CA LYS A 53 -0.60 -11.82 -9.07
C LYS A 53 -1.26 -12.19 -10.40
#